data_AF-A0A0H3KRA3-F1
#
_entry.id   AF-A0A0H3KRA3-F1
#
_cell.length_a   1.000
_cell.length_b   1.000
_cell.length_c   1.000
_cell.angle_alpha   90.00
_cell.angle_beta   90.00
_cell.angle_gamma   90.00
#
_symmetry.space_group_name_H-M   'P 1'
#
loop_
_entity.id
_entity.type
_entity.pdbx_description
1 polymer ?
#
loop_
_entity_poly.entity_id
_entity_poly.type
_entity_poly.pdbx_seq_one_letter_code
_entity_poly.pdbx_strand_id
1 'polypeptide(L)'
;MSQDDLLDSLKEAAARRAIDAEQLHAMLDAEIRALSSGARVHDYIRVIAIRHLRERMREDADIVPDSRSRGAGDDPPGADARSGP
;
A
#
# COMPACT_ATOMS: atom_id res chain seq x y z
N MET A 1 -6.00 6.08 -5.89
CA MET A 1 -5.79 5.80 -7.32
C MET A 1 -6.39 4.43 -7.57
N SER A 2 -7.65 4.40 -7.99
CA SER A 2 -8.37 3.15 -8.28
C SER A 2 -7.78 2.53 -9.56
N GLN A 3 -7.93 1.23 -9.74
CA GLN A 3 -7.50 0.53 -10.96
C GLN A 3 -8.21 1.09 -12.22
N ASP A 4 -9.42 1.60 -12.03
CA ASP A 4 -10.20 2.30 -13.05
C ASP A 4 -9.48 3.57 -13.56
N ASP A 5 -8.80 4.32 -12.67
CA ASP A 5 -8.07 5.55 -13.04
C ASP A 5 -6.88 5.25 -13.98
N LEU A 6 -6.25 4.08 -13.83
CA LEU A 6 -5.09 3.69 -14.65
C LEU A 6 -5.49 3.30 -16.07
N LEU A 7 -6.57 2.52 -16.20
CA LEU A 7 -7.07 2.12 -17.52
C LEU A 7 -7.60 3.34 -18.28
N ASP A 8 -8.27 4.26 -17.59
CA ASP A 8 -8.78 5.47 -18.24
C ASP A 8 -7.65 6.43 -18.62
N SER A 9 -6.60 6.57 -17.80
CA SER A 9 -5.38 7.31 -18.17
C SER A 9 -4.70 6.70 -19.42
N LEU A 10 -4.68 5.38 -19.53
CA LEU A 10 -4.14 4.68 -20.71
C LEU A 10 -5.00 4.94 -21.97
N LYS A 11 -6.33 4.86 -21.85
CA LYS A 11 -7.25 5.18 -22.96
C LYS A 11 -7.09 6.62 -23.43
N GLU A 12 -6.95 7.59 -22.52
CA GLU A 12 -6.69 8.98 -22.89
C GLU A 12 -5.36 9.13 -23.66
N ALA A 13 -4.31 8.44 -23.21
CA ALA A 13 -3.02 8.46 -23.89
C ALA A 13 -3.11 7.83 -25.30
N ALA A 14 -3.91 6.77 -25.46
CA ALA A 14 -4.18 6.13 -26.74
C ALA A 14 -4.95 7.08 -27.68
N ALA A 15 -6.00 7.74 -27.19
CA ALA A 15 -6.78 8.71 -27.94
C ALA A 15 -5.92 9.87 -28.47
N ARG A 16 -5.01 10.40 -27.63
CA ARG A 16 -4.03 11.44 -28.04
C ARG A 16 -3.09 11.00 -29.17
N ARG A 17 -2.90 9.69 -29.34
CA ARG A 17 -2.04 9.10 -30.37
C ARG A 17 -2.82 8.52 -31.55
N ALA A 18 -4.14 8.73 -31.60
CA ALA A 18 -5.04 8.13 -32.58
C ALA A 18 -4.92 6.59 -32.63
N ILE A 19 -4.63 5.96 -31.48
CA ILE A 19 -4.63 4.51 -31.32
C ILE A 19 -6.06 4.10 -31.01
N ASP A 20 -6.62 3.21 -31.83
CA ASP A 20 -7.96 2.67 -31.60
C ASP A 20 -7.98 1.60 -30.49
N ALA A 21 -9.19 1.19 -30.09
CA ALA A 21 -9.36 0.26 -28.97
C ALA A 21 -8.79 -1.15 -29.27
N GLU A 22 -8.90 -1.62 -30.51
CA GLU A 22 -8.41 -2.94 -30.90
C GLU A 22 -6.88 -2.95 -30.91
N GLN A 23 -6.28 -1.89 -31.45
CA GLN A 23 -4.84 -1.66 -31.44
C GLN A 23 -4.32 -1.50 -30.00
N LEU A 24 -5.04 -0.79 -29.13
CA LEU A 24 -4.67 -0.65 -27.72
C LEU A 24 -4.68 -2.00 -26.99
N HIS A 25 -5.70 -2.84 -27.22
CA HIS A 25 -5.75 -4.18 -26.65
C HIS A 25 -4.60 -5.06 -27.15
N ALA A 26 -4.33 -5.04 -28.47
CA ALA A 26 -3.22 -5.79 -29.05
C ALA A 26 -1.86 -5.36 -28.48
N MET A 27 -1.65 -4.06 -28.25
CA MET A 27 -0.45 -3.53 -27.60
C MET A 27 -0.35 -3.99 -26.15
N LEU A 28 -1.45 -4.01 -25.41
CA LEU A 28 -1.48 -4.48 -24.03
C LEU A 28 -1.16 -5.99 -23.94
N ASP A 29 -1.74 -6.80 -24.82
CA ASP A 29 -1.47 -8.24 -24.88
C ASP A 29 -0.01 -8.53 -25.24
N ALA A 30 0.56 -7.76 -26.17
CA ALA A 30 1.98 -7.86 -26.53
C ALA A 30 2.88 -7.53 -25.33
N GLU A 31 2.55 -6.48 -24.58
CA GLU A 31 3.30 -6.08 -23.39
C GLU A 31 3.21 -7.14 -22.28
N ILE A 32 2.02 -7.67 -22.01
CA ILE A 32 1.81 -8.78 -21.05
C ILE A 32 2.64 -10.00 -21.45
N ARG A 33 2.64 -10.34 -22.74
CA ARG A 33 3.42 -11.47 -23.27
C ARG A 33 4.93 -11.23 -23.12
N ALA A 34 5.40 -10.01 -23.39
CA ALA A 34 6.81 -9.65 -23.24
C ALA A 34 7.26 -9.75 -21.78
N LEU A 35 6.45 -9.24 -20.85
CA LEU A 35 6.75 -9.27 -19.41
C LEU A 35 6.71 -10.71 -18.87
N SER A 36 5.66 -11.47 -19.19
CA SER A 36 5.55 -12.87 -18.77
C SER A 36 6.62 -13.79 -19.37
N SER A 37 7.35 -13.35 -20.40
CA SER A 37 8.46 -14.10 -20.98
C SER A 37 9.62 -14.19 -19.98
N GLY A 38 9.80 -15.38 -19.39
CA GLY A 38 10.90 -15.68 -18.48
C GLY A 38 10.62 -15.38 -17.01
N ALA A 39 9.52 -14.72 -16.68
CA ALA A 39 9.07 -14.48 -15.30
C ALA A 39 7.93 -15.43 -14.92
N ARG A 40 7.95 -15.96 -13.69
CA ARG A 40 6.83 -16.79 -13.22
C ARG A 40 5.72 -15.88 -12.75
N VAL A 41 4.46 -16.27 -12.99
CA VAL A 41 3.26 -15.59 -12.46
C VAL A 41 3.38 -15.28 -10.96
N HIS A 42 4.02 -16.17 -10.20
CA HIS A 42 4.27 -16.03 -8.78
C HIS A 42 5.14 -14.80 -8.41
N ASP A 43 6.08 -14.41 -9.27
CA ASP A 43 6.96 -13.25 -9.03
C ASP A 43 6.16 -11.93 -9.10
N TYR A 44 5.20 -11.85 -10.03
CA TYR A 44 4.27 -10.72 -10.14
C TYR A 44 3.28 -10.65 -8.97
N ILE A 45 2.70 -11.81 -8.60
CA ILE A 45 1.77 -11.89 -7.46
C ILE A 45 2.48 -11.43 -6.18
N ARG A 46 3.75 -11.76 -5.99
CA ARG A 46 4.52 -11.33 -4.81
C ARG A 46 4.60 -9.80 -4.69
N VAL A 47 4.86 -9.08 -5.77
CA VAL A 47 4.94 -7.61 -5.75
C VAL A 47 3.58 -6.99 -5.40
N ILE A 48 2.51 -7.49 -6.01
CA ILE A 48 1.14 -7.02 -5.74
C ILE A 48 0.75 -7.31 -4.28
N ALA A 49 1.05 -8.51 -3.79
CA ALA A 49 0.77 -8.91 -2.41
C ALA A 49 1.52 -8.02 -1.39
N ILE A 50 2.79 -7.70 -1.63
CA ILE A 50 3.56 -6.78 -0.78
C ILE A 50 2.92 -5.39 -0.74
N ARG A 51 2.50 -4.88 -1.90
CA ARG A 51 1.83 -3.58 -1.99
C ARG A 51 0.52 -3.56 -1.18
N HIS A 52 -0.36 -4.52 -1.42
CA HIS A 52 -1.64 -4.61 -0.71
C HIS A 52 -1.44 -4.82 0.80
N LEU A 53 -0.47 -5.63 1.20
CA LEU A 53 -0.17 -5.84 2.61
C LEU A 53 0.29 -4.54 3.28
N ARG A 54 1.14 -3.75 2.62
CA ARG A 54 1.60 -2.45 3.14
C ARG A 54 0.46 -1.43 3.25
N GLU A 55 -0.45 -1.41 2.28
CA GLU A 55 -1.64 -0.54 2.31
C GLU A 55 -2.53 -0.94 3.50
N ARG A 56 -2.83 -2.23 3.65
CA ARG A 56 -3.58 -2.75 4.81
C ARG A 56 -2.92 -2.42 6.15
N MET A 57 -1.60 -2.57 6.25
CA MET A 57 -0.87 -2.23 7.49
C MET A 57 -0.95 -0.73 7.82
N ARG A 58 -1.07 0.16 6.82
CA ARG A 58 -1.28 1.60 7.06
C ARG A 58 -2.70 1.88 7.53
N GLU A 59 -3.70 1.27 6.89
CA GLU A 59 -5.10 1.39 7.30
C GLU A 59 -5.30 0.87 8.73
N ASP A 60 -4.71 -0.28 9.07
CA ASP A 60 -4.74 -0.84 10.42
C ASP A 60 -4.01 0.07 11.44
N ALA A 61 -2.93 0.76 11.03
CA ALA A 61 -2.23 1.73 11.88
C ALA A 61 -3.04 3.02 12.10
N ASP A 62 -3.78 3.49 11.10
CA ASP A 62 -4.68 4.64 11.21
C ASP A 62 -5.95 4.31 12.04
N ILE A 63 -6.35 3.04 12.09
CA ILE A 63 -7.45 2.51 12.93
C ILE A 63 -7.02 2.33 14.40
N VAL A 64 -5.73 2.38 14.73
CA VAL A 64 -5.25 2.44 16.13
C VAL A 64 -4.94 3.91 16.45
N PRO A 65 -5.90 4.72 16.95
CA PRO A 65 -5.57 6.05 17.41
C PRO A 65 -4.84 5.89 18.74
N ASP A 66 -3.56 6.24 18.70
CA ASP A 66 -2.75 6.73 19.82
C ASP A 66 -3.21 6.33 21.23
N SER A 67 -3.06 5.05 21.57
CA SER A 67 -3.11 4.60 22.97
C SER A 67 -1.81 4.93 23.73
N ARG A 68 -0.94 5.79 23.18
CA ARG A 68 0.33 6.20 23.81
C ARG A 68 0.36 7.68 24.24
N SER A 69 -0.65 8.49 23.91
CA SER A 69 -0.79 9.87 24.43
C SER A 69 -1.42 9.97 25.83
N ARG A 70 -1.17 9.01 26.72
CA ARG A 70 -1.43 9.20 28.17
C ARG A 70 -0.15 9.06 28.99
N GLY A 71 0.82 9.92 28.69
CA GLY A 71 1.82 10.34 29.67
C GLY A 71 1.43 11.70 30.24
N ALA A 72 0.99 11.76 31.50
CA ALA A 72 1.19 12.89 32.41
C ALA A 72 0.49 12.63 33.76
N GLY A 73 1.30 12.53 34.83
CA GLY A 73 0.87 12.77 36.21
C GLY A 73 0.38 11.54 36.97
N ASP A 74 1.28 10.87 37.68
CA ASP A 74 1.09 10.54 39.10
C ASP A 74 2.42 9.98 39.63
N ASP A 75 3.32 10.91 39.96
CA ASP A 75 4.32 10.69 41.01
C ASP A 75 3.55 10.38 42.31
N PRO A 76 3.76 9.23 42.99
CA PRO A 76 3.35 9.13 44.37
C PRO A 76 4.37 9.91 45.23
N PRO A 77 3.91 10.80 46.14
CA PRO A 77 4.79 11.58 46.98
C PRO A 77 5.51 10.65 47.97
N GLY A 78 6.77 10.99 48.27
CA GLY A 78 7.56 10.30 49.27
C GLY A 78 6.81 10.17 50.59
N ALA A 79 6.82 8.96 51.14
CA ALA A 79 6.59 8.72 52.55
C ALA A 79 7.87 8.12 53.13
N ASP A 80 8.68 9.00 53.69
CA ASP A 80 9.59 8.73 54.78
C ASP A 80 8.97 7.75 55.78
N ALA A 81 9.69 6.66 56.09
CA ALA A 81 9.79 6.16 57.45
C ALA A 81 10.96 5.17 57.53
N ARG A 82 12.15 5.72 57.78
CA ARG A 82 13.20 5.01 58.49
C ARG A 82 12.64 4.52 59.83
N SER A 83 12.80 3.25 60.14
CA SER A 83 12.89 2.75 61.51
C SER A 83 13.61 1.40 61.52
N GLY A 84 14.93 1.47 61.73
CA GLY A 84 15.63 0.53 62.58
C GLY A 84 15.97 1.24 63.90
N PRO A 85 16.56 0.57 64.91
CA PRO A 85 17.18 -0.75 64.89
C PRO A 85 16.39 -1.84 65.64
#